data_AF-A0A8R1XZR3-F1
#
_entry.id   AF-A0A8R1XZR3-F1
#
_cell.length_a   1.000
_cell.length_b   1.000
_cell.length_c   1.000
_cell.angle_alpha   90.00
_cell.angle_beta   90.00
_cell.angle_gamma   90.00
#
_symmetry.space_group_name_H-M   'P 1'
#
loop_
_entity.id
_entity.type
_entity.pdbx_description
1 polymer ?
#
loop_
_entity_poly.entity_id
_entity_poly.type
_entity_poly.pdbx_seq_one_letter_code
_entity_poly.pdbx_strand_id
1 'polypeptide(L)'
;MLNIFLKFSYLSAEISAAKSITDNVYDGIVYIAHSLSEAEKYEVLKPLLPSLLIYSQIHKDIENTTTLILIDEDILPSKKLIFAGTGPVNRDFDDVRRFGIAARNGMKLALKTGMKAPLILTLPHEKYPQAELVSALGAMHELYVPLNVREEEKKTKTLVKLVKALDAAFTVCRDIGDSDPQRMSPFNVAEYITDAFNGTNISTHITSDVTEIEREFPLMAAVNRAANNVKDHQAHLIWLEYNPEGFYDETIMLVGKGVTIDTGGADLKTNGNMFGMCRDKYGAAVVAGIFKALEILKPRNIKFCGYMCMVRNSIGSNSYTCDEIIRSRSGKRIAICNTDAEGRITMLDPLTKMVELAKLEKNPRLFTLATLTGHCILSYGYMAAAMDNGPARRNHTAETIRGWSDAFGQPVEVSRLHWEDFEFHEAESEAADIRQSNTLPSVKTLRGHQGPAAFLLKGSRLDEHGCDSQTPIAYTHIDMGDCMGSHPKVSYPNPLLALAATYIFPHINLSFKM
;
A
#
# COMPACT_ATOMS: atom_id res chain seq x y z
N MET A 1 -7.56 -27.92 14.05
CA MET A 1 -8.88 -27.61 13.45
C MET A 1 -8.57 -26.80 12.20
N LEU A 2 -8.84 -27.32 11.00
CA LEU A 2 -8.67 -26.56 9.75
C LEU A 2 -9.68 -25.43 9.79
N ASN A 3 -9.23 -24.20 10.03
CA ASN A 3 -10.15 -23.14 10.43
C ASN A 3 -10.59 -22.22 9.31
N ILE A 4 -9.96 -22.26 8.11
CA ILE A 4 -10.32 -21.32 7.06
C ILE A 4 -10.23 -21.96 5.68
N PHE A 5 -11.40 -22.29 5.13
CA PHE A 5 -11.61 -22.72 3.76
C PHE A 5 -12.27 -21.58 3.00
N LEU A 6 -11.66 -20.92 2.01
CA LEU A 6 -12.27 -19.73 1.38
C LEU A 6 -12.87 -20.05 0.01
N LYS A 7 -14.18 -19.86 -0.17
CA LYS A 7 -14.89 -19.99 -1.46
C LYS A 7 -14.75 -18.72 -2.30
N PHE A 8 -14.49 -18.84 -3.60
CA PHE A 8 -14.40 -17.67 -4.48
C PHE A 8 -15.28 -17.82 -5.69
N SER A 9 -16.02 -16.79 -6.10
CA SER A 9 -16.70 -16.81 -7.39
C SER A 9 -16.32 -15.65 -8.26
N TYR A 10 -16.13 -15.94 -9.54
CA TYR A 10 -15.83 -14.94 -10.55
C TYR A 10 -16.97 -13.95 -10.82
N LEU A 11 -18.15 -14.09 -10.19
CA LEU A 11 -19.32 -13.34 -10.62
C LEU A 11 -20.33 -12.89 -9.55
N SER A 12 -20.23 -13.20 -8.24
CA SER A 12 -21.12 -12.63 -7.18
C SER A 12 -21.08 -13.38 -5.83
N ALA A 13 -20.30 -14.45 -5.65
CA ALA A 13 -20.38 -15.23 -4.41
C ALA A 13 -19.54 -14.66 -3.27
N GLU A 14 -20.10 -14.81 -2.08
CA GLU A 14 -19.47 -14.55 -0.78
C GLU A 14 -18.32 -15.54 -0.51
N ILE A 15 -17.17 -15.01 -0.11
CA ILE A 15 -16.12 -15.79 0.54
C ILE A 15 -16.56 -16.13 1.94
N SER A 16 -16.79 -17.41 2.13
CA SER A 16 -17.17 -18.02 3.39
C SER A 16 -16.10 -19.01 3.80
N ALA A 17 -15.98 -19.22 5.12
CA ALA A 17 -15.27 -20.37 5.67
C ALA A 17 -16.08 -21.64 5.33
N ALA A 18 -15.56 -22.52 4.48
CA ALA A 18 -16.14 -23.83 4.26
C ALA A 18 -15.95 -24.72 5.51
N LYS A 19 -16.79 -25.75 5.61
CA LYS A 19 -16.78 -26.69 6.75
C LYS A 19 -16.13 -28.04 6.39
N SER A 20 -16.06 -28.36 5.11
CA SER A 20 -15.57 -29.62 4.57
C SER A 20 -14.91 -29.38 3.22
N ILE A 21 -14.11 -30.35 2.75
CA ILE A 21 -13.64 -30.48 1.36
C ILE A 21 -14.61 -31.27 0.47
N THR A 22 -15.70 -31.81 1.02
CA THR A 22 -16.77 -32.53 0.27
C THR A 22 -18.12 -31.81 0.11
N ASP A 23 -18.29 -30.60 0.63
CA ASP A 23 -19.43 -29.72 0.35
C ASP A 23 -19.59 -29.40 -1.16
N ASN A 24 -20.82 -29.46 -1.67
CA ASN A 24 -21.14 -29.24 -3.08
C ASN A 24 -21.16 -27.75 -3.48
N VAL A 25 -20.92 -26.84 -2.52
CA VAL A 25 -20.93 -25.39 -2.79
C VAL A 25 -19.72 -24.90 -3.59
N TYR A 26 -18.65 -25.70 -3.76
CA TYR A 26 -17.49 -25.37 -4.58
C TYR A 26 -17.32 -26.32 -5.75
N ASP A 27 -16.74 -25.81 -6.84
CA ASP A 27 -16.55 -26.52 -8.11
C ASP A 27 -15.09 -26.88 -8.38
N GLY A 28 -14.25 -26.79 -7.36
CA GLY A 28 -12.87 -27.23 -7.33
C GLY A 28 -12.16 -26.81 -6.05
N ILE A 29 -11.02 -27.42 -5.78
CA ILE A 29 -10.14 -27.05 -4.66
C ILE A 29 -8.82 -26.54 -5.22
N VAL A 30 -8.29 -25.45 -4.67
CA VAL A 30 -6.90 -25.03 -4.83
C VAL A 30 -6.20 -25.32 -3.50
N TYR A 31 -5.36 -26.35 -3.50
CA TYR A 31 -4.62 -26.81 -2.33
C TYR A 31 -3.19 -26.25 -2.37
N ILE A 32 -2.88 -25.33 -1.45
CA ILE A 32 -1.57 -24.73 -1.27
C ILE A 32 -0.81 -25.53 -0.23
N ALA A 33 0.30 -26.12 -0.64
CA ALA A 33 1.18 -26.88 0.24
C ALA A 33 2.63 -26.84 -0.23
N HIS A 34 3.55 -27.01 0.73
CA HIS A 34 4.98 -27.13 0.45
C HIS A 34 5.43 -28.57 0.20
N SER A 35 4.60 -29.54 0.56
CA SER A 35 4.84 -30.95 0.27
C SER A 35 3.54 -31.75 0.21
N LEU A 36 3.55 -32.83 -0.58
CA LEU A 36 2.44 -33.79 -0.67
C LEU A 36 2.18 -34.49 0.67
N SER A 37 3.23 -34.75 1.46
CA SER A 37 3.11 -35.44 2.75
C SER A 37 2.33 -34.64 3.79
N GLU A 38 2.17 -33.32 3.60
CA GLU A 38 1.39 -32.48 4.52
C GLU A 38 -0.07 -32.93 4.64
N ALA A 39 -0.62 -33.53 3.57
CA ALA A 39 -1.98 -34.07 3.59
C ALA A 39 -2.12 -35.27 4.54
N GLU A 40 -1.04 -36.00 4.87
CA GLU A 40 -1.09 -37.12 5.83
C GLU A 40 -1.41 -36.67 7.25
N LYS A 41 -1.05 -35.43 7.60
CA LYS A 41 -1.22 -34.86 8.94
C LYS A 41 -2.69 -34.58 9.28
N TYR A 42 -3.56 -34.52 8.28
CA TYR A 42 -4.96 -34.13 8.44
C TYR A 42 -5.89 -35.19 7.89
N GLU A 43 -6.73 -35.77 8.75
CA GLU A 43 -7.65 -36.87 8.38
C GLU A 43 -8.53 -36.52 7.19
N VAL A 44 -8.99 -35.27 7.11
CA VAL A 44 -9.81 -34.76 6.02
C VAL A 44 -9.10 -34.76 4.66
N LEU A 45 -7.77 -34.71 4.62
CA LEU A 45 -6.98 -34.66 3.38
C LEU A 45 -6.40 -36.01 2.97
N LYS A 46 -6.33 -36.99 3.88
CA LYS A 46 -5.83 -38.34 3.59
C LYS A 46 -6.47 -38.99 2.35
N PRO A 47 -7.79 -38.84 2.09
CA PRO A 47 -8.40 -39.39 0.88
C PRO A 47 -7.81 -38.85 -0.44
N LEU A 48 -7.21 -37.64 -0.44
CA LEU A 48 -6.59 -37.04 -1.64
C LEU A 48 -5.19 -37.61 -1.92
N LEU A 49 -4.54 -38.19 -0.91
CA LEU A 49 -3.13 -38.58 -0.96
C LEU A 49 -2.82 -39.61 -2.07
N PRO A 50 -3.62 -40.69 -2.27
CA PRO A 50 -3.33 -41.67 -3.31
C PRO A 50 -3.26 -41.05 -4.71
N SER A 51 -4.21 -40.17 -5.04
CA SER A 51 -4.23 -39.47 -6.33
C SER A 51 -3.05 -38.54 -6.50
N LEU A 52 -2.67 -37.82 -5.44
CA LEU A 52 -1.50 -36.94 -5.43
C LEU A 52 -0.19 -37.73 -5.65
N LEU A 53 -0.02 -38.85 -4.95
CA LEU A 53 1.16 -39.71 -5.06
C LEU A 53 1.27 -40.41 -6.42
N ILE A 54 0.15 -40.83 -7.01
CA ILE A 54 0.14 -41.39 -8.36
C ILE A 54 0.57 -40.31 -9.36
N TYR A 55 0.03 -39.10 -9.23
CA TYR A 55 0.38 -38.01 -10.14
C TYR A 55 1.85 -37.58 -10.01
N SER A 56 2.42 -37.59 -8.80
CA SER A 56 3.82 -37.21 -8.57
C SER A 56 4.83 -38.18 -9.20
N GLN A 57 4.43 -39.42 -9.50
CA GLN A 57 5.28 -40.36 -10.26
C GLN A 57 5.48 -39.90 -11.71
N ILE A 58 4.50 -39.20 -12.27
CA ILE A 58 4.53 -38.65 -13.62
C ILE A 58 5.14 -37.25 -13.60
N HIS A 59 4.64 -36.38 -12.71
CA HIS A 59 5.12 -35.01 -12.57
C HIS A 59 6.02 -34.87 -11.34
N LYS A 60 7.30 -35.17 -11.52
CA LYS A 60 8.29 -35.18 -10.44
C LYS A 60 8.48 -33.84 -9.73
N ASP A 61 8.12 -32.72 -10.37
CA ASP A 61 8.26 -31.36 -9.84
C ASP A 61 6.93 -30.76 -9.35
N ILE A 62 5.93 -31.59 -9.06
CA ILE A 62 4.61 -31.15 -8.59
C ILE A 62 4.68 -30.19 -7.39
N GLU A 63 5.61 -30.42 -6.46
CA GLU A 63 5.74 -29.59 -5.25
C GLU A 63 6.22 -28.16 -5.52
N ASN A 64 6.86 -27.90 -6.66
CA ASN A 64 7.33 -26.55 -7.06
C ASN A 64 6.43 -25.91 -8.13
N THR A 65 5.33 -26.54 -8.50
CA THR A 65 4.50 -26.14 -9.65
C THR A 65 3.02 -26.04 -9.29
N THR A 66 2.19 -25.62 -10.25
CA THR A 66 0.74 -25.55 -10.09
C THR A 66 0.07 -26.43 -11.14
N THR A 67 -0.65 -27.46 -10.71
CA THR A 67 -1.23 -28.47 -11.61
C THR A 67 -2.67 -28.82 -11.26
N LEU A 68 -3.50 -29.01 -12.30
CA LEU A 68 -4.84 -29.57 -12.17
C LEU A 68 -4.76 -31.10 -12.18
N ILE A 69 -5.40 -31.72 -11.19
CA ILE A 69 -5.48 -33.16 -10.97
C ILE A 69 -6.96 -33.51 -10.86
N LEU A 70 -7.37 -34.55 -11.59
CA LEU A 70 -8.71 -35.11 -11.48
C LEU A 70 -8.74 -36.10 -10.31
N ILE A 71 -9.71 -35.92 -9.44
CA ILE A 71 -9.97 -36.76 -8.27
C ILE A 71 -11.31 -37.45 -8.48
N ASP A 72 -11.43 -38.67 -7.96
CA ASP A 72 -12.67 -39.43 -7.98
C ASP A 72 -13.82 -38.65 -7.31
N GLU A 73 -15.03 -38.74 -7.84
CA GLU A 73 -16.20 -38.04 -7.29
C GLU A 73 -16.58 -38.49 -5.89
N ASP A 74 -16.32 -39.76 -5.57
CA ASP A 74 -16.57 -40.33 -4.26
C ASP A 74 -15.69 -39.70 -3.18
N ILE A 75 -14.53 -39.18 -3.57
CA ILE A 75 -13.57 -38.50 -2.69
C ILE A 75 -13.81 -36.99 -2.69
N LEU A 76 -13.96 -36.43 -3.89
CA LEU A 76 -14.12 -35.00 -4.10
C LEU A 76 -15.23 -34.77 -5.13
N PRO A 77 -16.45 -34.37 -4.70
CA PRO A 77 -17.59 -34.22 -5.62
C PRO A 77 -17.34 -33.28 -6.81
N SER A 78 -16.49 -32.27 -6.62
CA SER A 78 -16.11 -31.35 -7.70
C SER A 78 -15.17 -31.95 -8.74
N LYS A 79 -14.58 -33.12 -8.47
CA LYS A 79 -13.57 -33.84 -9.26
C LYS A 79 -12.26 -33.09 -9.52
N LYS A 80 -12.16 -31.81 -9.16
CA LYS A 80 -11.06 -30.94 -9.57
C LYS A 80 -10.24 -30.50 -8.37
N LEU A 81 -8.99 -30.94 -8.32
CA LEU A 81 -7.99 -30.50 -7.36
C LEU A 81 -6.86 -29.80 -8.11
N ILE A 82 -6.62 -28.53 -7.80
CA ILE A 82 -5.40 -27.83 -8.19
C ILE A 82 -4.42 -27.93 -7.03
N PHE A 83 -3.34 -28.67 -7.23
CA PHE A 83 -2.20 -28.61 -6.31
C PHE A 83 -1.34 -27.40 -6.68
N ALA A 84 -1.23 -26.43 -5.77
CA ALA A 84 -0.44 -25.22 -5.91
C ALA A 84 0.77 -25.31 -4.97
N GLY A 85 1.84 -25.92 -5.47
CA GLY A 85 3.07 -26.15 -4.74
C GLY A 85 3.81 -24.85 -4.43
N THR A 86 4.18 -24.63 -3.17
CA THR A 86 5.06 -23.52 -2.79
C THR A 86 6.54 -23.82 -3.07
N GLY A 87 6.88 -25.06 -3.37
CA GLY A 87 8.21 -25.63 -3.17
C GLY A 87 8.56 -25.74 -1.68
N PRO A 88 9.79 -26.16 -1.35
CA PRO A 88 10.25 -26.13 0.03
C PRO A 88 10.16 -24.72 0.61
N VAL A 89 9.83 -24.63 1.89
CA VAL A 89 9.73 -23.36 2.63
C VAL A 89 10.65 -23.34 3.84
N ASN A 90 11.64 -24.24 3.87
CA ASN A 90 12.58 -24.44 4.96
C ASN A 90 13.98 -23.89 4.68
N ARG A 91 14.22 -23.29 3.50
CA ARG A 91 15.52 -22.68 3.18
C ARG A 91 15.65 -21.34 3.90
N ASP A 92 16.89 -20.90 4.09
CA ASP A 92 17.18 -19.68 4.87
C ASP A 92 16.59 -18.40 4.25
N PHE A 93 16.37 -18.39 2.94
CA PHE A 93 15.81 -17.25 2.20
C PHE A 93 14.31 -17.36 1.94
N ASP A 94 13.66 -18.45 2.35
CA ASP A 94 12.21 -18.61 2.14
C ASP A 94 11.42 -17.77 3.14
N ASP A 95 10.32 -17.19 2.67
CA ASP A 95 9.38 -16.43 3.49
C ASP A 95 7.91 -16.74 3.14
N VAL A 96 6.99 -16.13 3.90
CA VAL A 96 5.55 -16.37 3.78
C VAL A 96 4.98 -16.03 2.39
N ARG A 97 5.65 -15.19 1.59
CA ARG A 97 5.19 -14.82 0.24
C ARG A 97 5.09 -16.02 -0.68
N ARG A 98 5.83 -17.11 -0.42
CA ARG A 98 5.72 -18.36 -1.20
C ARG A 98 4.29 -18.91 -1.21
N PHE A 99 3.59 -18.82 -0.07
CA PHE A 99 2.19 -19.22 0.07
C PHE A 99 1.25 -18.32 -0.74
N GLY A 100 1.49 -17.00 -0.74
CA GLY A 100 0.73 -16.04 -1.52
C GLY A 100 0.94 -16.20 -3.03
N ILE A 101 2.17 -16.46 -3.46
CA ILE A 101 2.51 -16.71 -4.88
C ILE A 101 1.86 -18.02 -5.36
N ALA A 102 1.97 -19.10 -4.58
CA ALA A 102 1.33 -20.37 -4.91
C ALA A 102 -0.19 -20.22 -4.99
N ALA A 103 -0.82 -19.55 -4.01
CA ALA A 103 -2.25 -19.28 -4.04
C ALA A 103 -2.68 -18.47 -5.27
N ARG A 104 -1.92 -17.44 -5.65
CA ARG A 104 -2.17 -16.66 -6.87
C ARG A 104 -2.11 -17.54 -8.12
N ASN A 105 -1.07 -18.36 -8.25
CA ASN A 105 -0.90 -19.25 -9.41
C ASN A 105 -2.02 -20.29 -9.47
N GLY A 106 -2.39 -20.87 -8.32
CA GLY A 106 -3.50 -21.81 -8.19
C GLY A 106 -4.83 -21.18 -8.59
N MET A 107 -5.10 -19.97 -8.10
CA MET A 107 -6.30 -19.22 -8.46
C MET A 107 -6.31 -18.89 -9.95
N LYS A 108 -5.20 -18.46 -10.53
CA LYS A 108 -5.09 -18.20 -11.97
C LYS A 108 -5.42 -19.43 -12.82
N LEU A 109 -4.95 -20.61 -12.41
CA LEU A 109 -5.28 -21.86 -13.10
C LEU A 109 -6.76 -22.22 -12.90
N ALA A 110 -7.31 -22.06 -11.70
CA ALA A 110 -8.72 -22.30 -11.40
C ALA A 110 -9.63 -21.54 -12.38
N LEU A 111 -9.33 -20.25 -12.59
CA LEU A 111 -10.10 -19.38 -13.49
C LEU A 111 -10.01 -19.79 -14.95
N LYS A 112 -8.81 -20.15 -15.40
CA LYS A 112 -8.62 -20.67 -16.76
C LYS A 112 -9.35 -21.98 -17.00
N THR A 113 -9.57 -22.78 -15.96
CA THR A 113 -10.34 -24.04 -16.06
C THR A 113 -11.86 -23.84 -15.92
N GLY A 114 -12.31 -22.58 -15.84
CA GLY A 114 -13.72 -22.22 -15.73
C GLY A 114 -14.30 -22.44 -14.34
N MET A 115 -13.48 -22.61 -13.30
CA MET A 115 -13.97 -22.65 -11.93
C MET A 115 -14.61 -21.30 -11.57
N LYS A 116 -15.83 -21.36 -11.09
CA LYS A 116 -16.67 -20.24 -10.64
C LYS A 116 -16.87 -20.24 -9.14
N ALA A 117 -16.40 -21.24 -8.41
CA ALA A 117 -16.60 -21.39 -6.98
C ALA A 117 -15.38 -22.05 -6.28
N PRO A 118 -14.10 -21.80 -6.62
CA PRO A 118 -13.01 -22.59 -6.04
C PRO A 118 -12.87 -22.38 -4.53
N LEU A 119 -12.54 -23.47 -3.85
CA LEU A 119 -12.13 -23.50 -2.46
C LEU A 119 -10.60 -23.33 -2.34
N ILE A 120 -10.12 -22.27 -1.71
CA ILE A 120 -8.71 -22.14 -1.32
C ILE A 120 -8.49 -22.87 0.00
N LEU A 121 -7.56 -23.81 -0.03
CA LEU A 121 -7.14 -24.64 1.08
C LEU A 121 -5.65 -24.38 1.34
N THR A 122 -5.33 -23.79 2.50
CA THR A 122 -3.95 -23.62 2.96
C THR A 122 -3.83 -24.23 4.34
N LEU A 123 -2.77 -25.00 4.56
CA LEU A 123 -2.55 -25.63 5.87
C LEU A 123 -1.83 -24.66 6.81
N PRO A 124 -2.15 -24.69 8.12
CA PRO A 124 -1.38 -23.99 9.13
C PRO A 124 0.10 -24.39 9.06
N HIS A 125 1.00 -23.40 9.12
CA HIS A 125 2.44 -23.62 9.06
C HIS A 125 3.11 -23.05 10.31
N GLU A 126 3.97 -23.84 10.96
CA GLU A 126 4.59 -23.47 12.24
C GLU A 126 5.51 -22.24 12.09
N LYS A 127 6.40 -22.23 11.09
CA LYS A 127 7.32 -21.11 10.81
C LYS A 127 6.63 -19.89 10.19
N TYR A 128 5.44 -20.07 9.60
CA TYR A 128 4.74 -19.00 8.87
C TYR A 128 3.26 -18.99 9.30
N PRO A 129 2.95 -18.51 10.51
CA PRO A 129 1.60 -18.57 11.07
C PRO A 129 0.54 -17.83 10.22
N GLN A 130 0.99 -16.97 9.30
CA GLN A 130 0.20 -16.07 8.47
C GLN A 130 -0.03 -16.65 7.08
N ALA A 131 0.49 -17.85 6.80
CA ALA A 131 0.38 -18.52 5.50
C ALA A 131 -1.07 -18.53 4.97
N GLU A 132 -2.06 -18.83 5.83
CA GLU A 132 -3.48 -18.85 5.45
C GLU A 132 -3.97 -17.48 4.94
N LEU A 133 -3.66 -16.39 5.66
CA LEU A 133 -4.07 -15.04 5.26
C LEU A 133 -3.32 -14.59 4.01
N VAL A 134 -2.01 -14.83 3.95
CA VAL A 134 -1.18 -14.44 2.80
C VAL A 134 -1.60 -15.21 1.55
N SER A 135 -1.96 -16.50 1.67
CA SER A 135 -2.57 -17.27 0.59
C SER A 135 -3.93 -16.71 0.17
N ALA A 136 -4.81 -16.37 1.13
CA ALA A 136 -6.09 -15.76 0.82
C ALA A 136 -5.94 -14.47 0.01
N LEU A 137 -5.06 -13.56 0.44
CA LEU A 137 -4.77 -12.30 -0.26
C LEU A 137 -4.06 -12.53 -1.59
N GLY A 138 -3.20 -13.55 -1.67
CA GLY A 138 -2.55 -14.00 -2.90
C GLY A 138 -3.57 -14.46 -3.95
N ALA A 139 -4.56 -15.25 -3.55
CA ALA A 139 -5.68 -15.61 -4.41
C ALA A 139 -6.49 -14.36 -4.81
N MET A 140 -6.73 -13.41 -3.89
CA MET A 140 -7.52 -12.19 -4.14
C MET A 140 -6.90 -11.25 -5.13
N HIS A 141 -5.58 -11.26 -5.21
CA HIS A 141 -4.89 -10.51 -6.24
C HIS A 141 -5.36 -10.89 -7.66
N GLU A 142 -5.60 -12.17 -7.94
CA GLU A 142 -6.04 -12.62 -9.27
C GLU A 142 -7.53 -12.31 -9.52
N LEU A 143 -8.31 -12.07 -8.46
CA LEU A 143 -9.73 -11.69 -8.55
C LEU A 143 -9.95 -10.18 -8.65
N TYR A 144 -8.91 -9.37 -8.64
CA TYR A 144 -9.05 -7.94 -8.83
C TYR A 144 -9.40 -7.65 -10.30
N VAL A 145 -10.49 -6.92 -10.50
CA VAL A 145 -10.90 -6.44 -11.81
C VAL A 145 -10.68 -4.93 -11.83
N PRO A 146 -9.86 -4.42 -12.78
CA PRO A 146 -9.60 -2.99 -12.92
C PRO A 146 -10.88 -2.16 -12.96
N LEU A 147 -10.83 -0.95 -12.37
CA LEU A 147 -12.00 -0.08 -12.23
C LEU A 147 -12.72 0.15 -13.56
N ASN A 148 -11.98 0.40 -14.64
CA ASN A 148 -12.52 0.61 -15.98
C ASN A 148 -13.35 -0.57 -16.50
N VAL A 149 -12.96 -1.80 -16.14
CA VAL A 149 -13.70 -3.00 -16.53
C VAL A 149 -14.93 -3.19 -15.63
N ARG A 150 -14.89 -2.76 -14.36
CA ARG A 150 -16.04 -2.83 -13.44
C ARG A 150 -17.10 -1.76 -13.69
N GLU A 151 -16.73 -0.60 -14.23
CA GLU A 151 -17.68 0.43 -14.65
C GLU A 151 -18.65 -0.10 -15.72
N GLU A 152 -18.20 -1.05 -16.54
CA GLU A 152 -19.00 -1.72 -17.56
C GLU A 152 -19.80 -2.92 -16.99
N GLU A 153 -19.36 -3.52 -15.88
CA GLU A 153 -20.00 -4.69 -15.26
C GLU A 153 -20.07 -4.58 -13.72
N LYS A 154 -21.26 -4.27 -13.17
CA LYS A 154 -21.49 -4.18 -11.72
C LYS A 154 -21.30 -5.53 -11.02
N LYS A 155 -20.33 -5.63 -10.11
CA LYS A 155 -20.04 -6.82 -9.29
C LYS A 155 -19.79 -6.47 -7.83
N THR A 156 -20.28 -7.32 -6.91
CA THR A 156 -20.13 -7.18 -5.46
C THR A 156 -19.56 -8.46 -4.83
N LYS A 157 -18.80 -8.31 -3.75
CA LYS A 157 -18.16 -9.39 -2.98
C LYS A 157 -18.49 -9.28 -1.50
N THR A 158 -18.60 -10.41 -0.80
CA THR A 158 -18.73 -10.49 0.66
C THR A 158 -17.64 -11.44 1.16
N LEU A 159 -17.06 -11.22 2.35
CA LEU A 159 -15.83 -11.90 2.79
C LEU A 159 -15.82 -12.13 4.31
N VAL A 160 -15.03 -13.09 4.83
CA VAL A 160 -14.68 -13.20 6.26
C VAL A 160 -14.06 -11.87 6.71
N LYS A 161 -14.52 -11.29 7.82
CA LYS A 161 -14.35 -9.85 8.14
C LYS A 161 -12.95 -9.29 7.88
N LEU A 162 -11.88 -10.00 8.26
CA LEU A 162 -10.51 -9.54 8.02
C LEU A 162 -10.14 -9.54 6.53
N VAL A 163 -10.32 -10.67 5.84
CA VAL A 163 -10.08 -10.74 4.39
C VAL A 163 -10.97 -9.74 3.66
N LYS A 164 -12.20 -9.51 4.16
CA LYS A 164 -13.12 -8.47 3.67
C LYS A 164 -12.49 -7.10 3.71
N ALA A 165 -12.03 -6.74 4.89
CA ALA A 165 -11.46 -5.43 5.13
C ALA A 165 -10.24 -5.22 4.23
N LEU A 166 -9.38 -6.22 4.11
CA LEU A 166 -8.15 -6.13 3.34
C LEU A 166 -8.38 -6.16 1.83
N ASP A 167 -9.29 -6.99 1.31
CA ASP A 167 -9.65 -6.97 -0.11
C ASP A 167 -10.33 -5.66 -0.49
N ALA A 168 -11.23 -5.13 0.35
CA ALA A 168 -11.84 -3.83 0.14
C ALA A 168 -10.79 -2.70 0.19
N ALA A 169 -9.87 -2.75 1.16
CA ALA A 169 -8.76 -1.81 1.26
C ALA A 169 -7.83 -1.86 0.05
N PHE A 170 -7.47 -3.06 -0.40
CA PHE A 170 -6.67 -3.25 -1.61
C PHE A 170 -7.44 -2.79 -2.85
N THR A 171 -8.75 -3.01 -2.92
CA THR A 171 -9.58 -2.53 -4.04
C THR A 171 -9.59 -1.01 -4.09
N VAL A 172 -9.86 -0.32 -2.98
CA VAL A 172 -9.81 1.16 -2.92
C VAL A 172 -8.43 1.67 -3.30
N CYS A 173 -7.37 1.08 -2.77
CA CYS A 173 -6.01 1.47 -3.09
C CYS A 173 -5.68 1.25 -4.58
N ARG A 174 -6.13 0.16 -5.20
CA ARG A 174 -5.92 -0.10 -6.63
C ARG A 174 -6.78 0.76 -7.53
N ASP A 175 -8.02 1.01 -7.15
CA ASP A 175 -8.94 1.86 -7.92
C ASP A 175 -8.34 3.24 -8.10
N ILE A 176 -7.79 3.79 -7.02
CA ILE A 176 -7.08 5.06 -7.07
C ILE A 176 -5.75 4.84 -7.78
N GLY A 177 -4.85 4.01 -7.24
CA GLY A 177 -3.44 3.95 -7.65
C GLY A 177 -3.19 3.39 -9.06
N ASP A 178 -3.92 2.36 -9.50
CA ASP A 178 -3.70 1.69 -10.79
C ASP A 178 -4.43 2.37 -11.95
N SER A 179 -5.48 3.15 -11.68
CA SER A 179 -6.27 3.80 -12.73
C SER A 179 -5.51 4.91 -13.44
N ASP A 180 -5.87 5.14 -14.70
CA ASP A 180 -5.28 6.18 -15.52
C ASP A 180 -5.49 7.60 -14.93
N PRO A 181 -4.68 8.58 -15.33
CA PRO A 181 -4.72 9.92 -14.75
C PRO A 181 -6.02 10.70 -14.96
N GLN A 182 -6.81 10.35 -15.97
CA GLN A 182 -8.07 11.05 -16.25
C GLN A 182 -9.22 10.43 -15.45
N ARG A 183 -9.31 9.09 -15.41
CA ARG A 183 -10.29 8.40 -14.56
C ARG A 183 -10.08 8.73 -13.08
N MET A 184 -8.82 8.78 -12.64
CA MET A 184 -8.44 9.18 -11.27
C MET A 184 -7.63 10.47 -11.27
N SER A 185 -8.24 11.54 -11.80
CA SER A 185 -7.77 12.91 -11.61
C SER A 185 -7.99 13.38 -10.17
N PRO A 186 -7.41 14.51 -9.73
CA PRO A 186 -7.59 14.97 -8.35
C PRO A 186 -9.07 15.13 -7.94
N PHE A 187 -9.88 15.72 -8.82
CA PHE A 187 -11.33 15.83 -8.63
C PHE A 187 -12.01 14.46 -8.54
N ASN A 188 -11.75 13.55 -9.49
CA ASN A 188 -12.40 12.25 -9.52
C ASN A 188 -12.01 11.35 -8.32
N VAL A 189 -10.79 11.51 -7.79
CA VAL A 189 -10.39 10.85 -6.55
C VAL A 189 -11.17 11.41 -5.36
N ALA A 190 -11.41 12.72 -5.28
CA ALA A 190 -12.22 13.32 -4.22
C ALA A 190 -13.67 12.82 -4.26
N GLU A 191 -14.28 12.72 -5.45
CA GLU A 191 -15.62 12.15 -5.62
C GLU A 191 -15.65 10.67 -5.21
N TYR A 192 -14.71 9.86 -5.70
CA TYR A 192 -14.61 8.44 -5.33
C TYR A 192 -14.48 8.24 -3.82
N ILE A 193 -13.66 9.04 -3.14
CA ILE A 193 -13.46 8.97 -1.69
C ILE A 193 -14.72 9.39 -0.94
N THR A 194 -15.39 10.45 -1.40
CA THR A 194 -16.66 10.90 -0.82
C THR A 194 -17.69 9.78 -0.87
N ASP A 195 -17.86 9.14 -2.03
CA ASP A 195 -18.77 8.01 -2.18
C ASP A 195 -18.38 6.79 -1.35
N ALA A 196 -17.08 6.46 -1.31
CA ALA A 196 -16.58 5.28 -0.62
C ALA A 196 -16.76 5.32 0.91
N PHE A 197 -16.81 6.52 1.50
CA PHE A 197 -16.93 6.75 2.94
C PHE A 197 -18.22 7.45 3.37
N ASN A 198 -19.10 7.83 2.42
CA ASN A 198 -20.38 8.43 2.75
C ASN A 198 -21.22 7.50 3.66
N GLY A 199 -21.73 8.05 4.76
CA GLY A 199 -22.51 7.30 5.75
C GLY A 199 -21.72 6.27 6.57
N THR A 200 -20.40 6.27 6.49
CA THR A 200 -19.53 5.37 7.29
C THR A 200 -19.07 6.05 8.59
N ASN A 201 -18.21 5.36 9.34
CA ASN A 201 -17.53 5.89 10.53
C ASN A 201 -16.23 6.66 10.21
N ILE A 202 -15.98 6.95 8.93
CA ILE A 202 -14.86 7.79 8.49
C ILE A 202 -15.41 9.17 8.15
N SER A 203 -14.88 10.21 8.80
CA SER A 203 -15.18 11.59 8.42
C SER A 203 -14.29 12.02 7.27
N THR A 204 -14.88 12.66 6.27
CA THR A 204 -14.20 13.14 5.06
C THR A 204 -14.38 14.65 4.95
N HIS A 205 -13.30 15.38 4.69
CA HIS A 205 -13.33 16.80 4.36
C HIS A 205 -12.45 17.07 3.13
N ILE A 206 -12.98 17.84 2.17
CA ILE A 206 -12.32 18.12 0.89
C ILE A 206 -12.06 19.62 0.80
N THR A 207 -10.80 19.99 0.61
CA THR A 207 -10.40 21.37 0.25
C THR A 207 -10.10 21.39 -1.25
N SER A 208 -10.92 22.10 -2.02
CA SER A 208 -10.82 22.21 -3.48
C SER A 208 -10.83 23.66 -4.00
N ASP A 209 -11.03 24.65 -3.13
CA ASP A 209 -10.92 26.05 -3.52
C ASP A 209 -9.45 26.38 -3.81
N VAL A 210 -9.16 26.79 -5.05
CA VAL A 210 -7.80 27.06 -5.52
C VAL A 210 -7.16 28.19 -4.69
N THR A 211 -7.93 29.20 -4.30
CA THR A 211 -7.44 30.35 -3.52
C THR A 211 -7.09 29.94 -2.10
N GLU A 212 -7.89 29.07 -1.49
CA GLU A 212 -7.60 28.48 -0.19
C GLU A 212 -6.36 27.59 -0.24
N ILE A 213 -6.21 26.76 -1.27
CA ILE A 213 -5.03 25.90 -1.46
C ILE A 213 -3.77 26.77 -1.67
N GLU A 214 -3.83 27.83 -2.48
CA GLU A 214 -2.72 28.76 -2.66
C GLU A 214 -2.31 29.47 -1.37
N ARG A 215 -3.28 29.79 -0.50
CA ARG A 215 -3.01 30.47 0.77
C ARG A 215 -2.46 29.52 1.84
N GLU A 216 -3.09 28.36 2.02
CA GLU A 216 -2.81 27.45 3.14
C GLU A 216 -1.75 26.39 2.81
N PHE A 217 -1.61 26.04 1.52
CA PHE A 217 -0.74 25.00 0.98
C PHE A 217 -0.01 25.46 -0.31
N PRO A 218 0.72 26.60 -0.27
CA PRO A 218 1.32 27.23 -1.45
C PRO A 218 2.23 26.32 -2.29
N LEU A 219 2.93 25.37 -1.69
CA LEU A 219 3.79 24.42 -2.39
C LEU A 219 2.97 23.40 -3.20
N MET A 220 1.89 22.88 -2.60
CA MET A 220 0.95 22.00 -3.29
C MET A 220 0.27 22.75 -4.46
N ALA A 221 -0.09 24.02 -4.24
CA ALA A 221 -0.64 24.89 -5.27
C ALA A 221 0.33 25.09 -6.44
N ALA A 222 1.62 25.33 -6.14
CA ALA A 222 2.64 25.54 -7.16
C ALA A 222 2.82 24.32 -8.08
N VAL A 223 2.86 23.11 -7.52
CA VAL A 223 2.94 21.86 -8.30
C VAL A 223 1.75 21.72 -9.26
N ASN A 224 0.54 22.10 -8.83
CA ASN A 224 -0.67 21.98 -9.64
C ASN A 224 -0.90 23.16 -10.61
N ARG A 225 -0.10 24.23 -10.53
CA ARG A 225 -0.40 25.53 -11.15
C ARG A 225 -0.65 25.44 -12.67
N ALA A 226 0.09 24.60 -13.38
CA ALA A 226 -0.10 24.38 -14.82
C ALA A 226 -1.42 23.70 -15.18
N ALA A 227 -1.99 22.92 -14.25
CA ALA A 227 -3.17 22.10 -14.47
C ALA A 227 -4.49 22.82 -14.11
N ASN A 228 -4.42 23.97 -13.43
CA ASN A 228 -5.59 24.69 -12.90
C ASN A 228 -6.57 25.19 -13.98
N ASN A 229 -6.14 25.26 -15.24
CA ASN A 229 -6.99 25.64 -16.38
C ASN A 229 -8.01 24.55 -16.78
N VAL A 230 -7.82 23.31 -16.33
CA VAL A 230 -8.78 22.22 -16.49
C VAL A 230 -9.41 21.92 -15.14
N LYS A 231 -10.73 22.13 -15.02
CA LYS A 231 -11.46 22.01 -13.75
C LYS A 231 -11.19 20.68 -13.02
N ASP A 232 -11.31 19.56 -13.73
CA ASP A 232 -11.14 18.22 -13.14
C ASP A 232 -9.68 17.92 -12.73
N HIS A 233 -8.74 18.78 -13.13
CA HIS A 233 -7.31 18.68 -12.85
C HIS A 233 -6.86 19.64 -11.73
N GLN A 234 -7.77 20.45 -11.18
CA GLN A 234 -7.49 21.32 -10.04
C GLN A 234 -7.15 20.49 -8.80
N ALA A 235 -6.21 20.98 -7.99
CA ALA A 235 -5.74 20.29 -6.79
C ALA A 235 -6.90 20.04 -5.80
N HIS A 236 -6.86 18.89 -5.14
CA HIS A 236 -7.79 18.54 -4.08
C HIS A 236 -6.99 18.01 -2.89
N LEU A 237 -7.14 18.64 -1.72
CA LEU A 237 -6.61 18.10 -0.47
C LEU A 237 -7.74 17.40 0.27
N ILE A 238 -7.58 16.09 0.48
CA ILE A 238 -8.60 15.26 1.11
C ILE A 238 -8.12 14.93 2.52
N TRP A 239 -8.93 15.27 3.52
CA TRP A 239 -8.75 14.87 4.91
C TRP A 239 -9.70 13.72 5.26
N LEU A 240 -9.14 12.65 5.84
CA LEU A 240 -9.88 11.52 6.38
C LEU A 240 -9.60 11.40 7.88
N GLU A 241 -10.63 11.11 8.66
CA GLU A 241 -10.51 10.93 10.11
C GLU A 241 -11.33 9.74 10.59
N TYR A 242 -10.70 8.89 11.41
CA TYR A 242 -11.30 7.78 12.11
C TYR A 242 -11.15 8.02 13.61
N ASN A 243 -12.28 8.20 14.28
CA ASN A 243 -12.35 8.26 15.73
C ASN A 243 -12.90 6.93 16.25
N PRO A 244 -12.16 6.21 17.11
CA PRO A 244 -12.65 4.96 17.68
C PRO A 244 -13.79 5.23 18.65
N GLU A 245 -14.62 4.22 18.89
CA GLU A 245 -15.58 4.26 20.00
C GLU A 245 -14.82 4.24 21.33
N GLY A 246 -15.07 5.24 22.18
CA GLY A 246 -14.46 5.34 23.51
C GLY A 246 -13.19 6.18 23.57
N PHE A 247 -12.32 5.88 24.53
CA PHE A 247 -11.04 6.57 24.67
C PHE A 247 -10.02 6.05 23.66
N TYR A 248 -9.06 6.89 23.30
CA TYR A 248 -7.86 6.50 22.57
C TYR A 248 -6.63 7.06 23.29
N ASP A 249 -5.50 6.39 23.11
CA ASP A 249 -4.23 6.77 23.75
C ASP A 249 -3.12 7.05 22.73
N GLU A 250 -3.41 6.86 21.43
CA GLU A 250 -2.48 7.05 20.33
C GLU A 250 -3.23 7.54 19.08
N THR A 251 -2.58 8.45 18.35
CA THR A 251 -3.07 8.97 17.07
C THR A 251 -2.04 8.70 15.97
N ILE A 252 -2.45 7.95 14.94
CA ILE A 252 -1.66 7.72 13.73
C ILE A 252 -2.04 8.76 12.68
N MET A 253 -1.04 9.48 12.18
CA MET A 253 -1.24 10.63 11.30
C MET A 253 -0.53 10.37 9.96
N LEU A 254 -1.26 10.31 8.86
CA LEU A 254 -0.72 9.91 7.56
C LEU A 254 -0.75 11.07 6.55
N VAL A 255 0.31 11.24 5.77
CA VAL A 255 0.34 12.16 4.61
C VAL A 255 0.76 11.37 3.37
N GLY A 256 -0.14 11.23 2.41
CA GLY A 256 0.10 10.46 1.19
C GLY A 256 0.36 11.34 -0.04
N LYS A 257 1.45 11.06 -0.76
CA LYS A 257 1.72 11.65 -2.08
C LYS A 257 0.62 11.24 -3.08
N GLY A 258 -0.09 12.22 -3.64
CA GLY A 258 -1.21 12.04 -4.55
C GLY A 258 -0.98 12.66 -5.93
N VAL A 259 0.19 12.48 -6.54
CA VAL A 259 0.46 13.02 -7.88
C VAL A 259 -0.20 12.13 -8.93
N THR A 260 -1.37 12.55 -9.44
CA THR A 260 -2.23 11.73 -10.30
C THR A 260 -1.64 11.42 -11.66
N ILE A 261 -0.76 12.30 -12.14
CA ILE A 261 0.23 12.06 -13.17
C ILE A 261 1.41 12.99 -12.94
N ASP A 262 2.60 12.45 -13.10
CA ASP A 262 3.85 13.19 -13.03
C ASP A 262 4.52 13.25 -14.41
N THR A 263 4.47 14.42 -15.05
CA THR A 263 5.23 14.66 -16.28
C THR A 263 6.66 15.10 -15.99
N GLY A 264 6.99 15.42 -14.74
CA GLY A 264 8.20 16.13 -14.30
C GLY A 264 8.09 17.66 -14.34
N GLY A 265 6.94 18.21 -14.76
CA GLY A 265 6.80 19.67 -14.93
C GLY A 265 7.72 20.23 -16.02
N ALA A 266 8.41 21.34 -15.73
CA ALA A 266 9.40 21.95 -16.63
C ALA A 266 10.64 21.06 -16.85
N ASP A 267 11.07 20.33 -15.81
CA ASP A 267 12.07 19.26 -15.85
C ASP A 267 11.46 17.95 -16.41
N LEU A 268 10.95 18.03 -17.64
CA LEU A 268 10.15 17.00 -18.28
C LEU A 268 10.80 15.61 -18.29
N LYS A 269 10.05 14.58 -17.88
CA LYS A 269 10.43 13.17 -18.05
C LYS A 269 10.47 12.81 -19.53
N THR A 270 11.66 12.52 -20.04
CA THR A 270 11.91 12.11 -21.43
C THR A 270 12.24 10.62 -21.55
N ASN A 271 12.44 10.12 -22.78
CA ASN A 271 12.87 8.74 -23.08
C ASN A 271 11.91 7.65 -22.58
N GLY A 272 10.61 7.93 -22.51
CA GLY A 272 9.59 6.97 -22.08
C GLY A 272 9.44 6.84 -20.56
N ASN A 273 10.22 7.57 -19.76
CA ASN A 273 10.16 7.51 -18.29
C ASN A 273 8.84 8.04 -17.70
N MET A 274 8.01 8.71 -18.50
CA MET A 274 6.66 9.13 -18.09
C MET A 274 5.67 7.95 -18.06
N PHE A 275 5.94 6.87 -18.80
CA PHE A 275 5.06 5.70 -18.80
C PHE A 275 5.03 5.04 -17.42
N GLY A 276 3.83 4.86 -16.87
CA GLY A 276 3.63 4.33 -15.51
C GLY A 276 3.53 5.39 -14.41
N MET A 277 3.81 6.67 -14.70
CA MET A 277 3.69 7.76 -13.72
C MET A 277 2.24 8.09 -13.32
N CYS A 278 1.24 7.40 -13.89
CA CYS A 278 -0.09 7.39 -13.31
C CYS A 278 -0.11 6.79 -11.90
N ARG A 279 0.89 5.96 -11.53
CA ARG A 279 1.01 5.37 -10.20
C ARG A 279 1.60 6.31 -9.16
N ASP A 280 1.94 7.53 -9.52
CA ASP A 280 2.61 8.46 -8.62
C ASP A 280 1.71 9.09 -7.52
N LYS A 281 0.48 8.56 -7.45
CA LYS A 281 -0.54 8.78 -6.41
C LYS A 281 -0.68 7.62 -5.43
N TYR A 282 0.21 6.62 -5.46
CA TYR A 282 0.10 5.44 -4.60
C TYR A 282 0.23 5.73 -3.11
N GLY A 283 0.97 6.77 -2.73
CA GLY A 283 1.06 7.22 -1.35
C GLY A 283 -0.32 7.58 -0.78
N ALA A 284 -1.05 8.43 -1.49
CA ALA A 284 -2.44 8.78 -1.20
C ALA A 284 -3.39 7.56 -1.30
N ALA A 285 -3.18 6.68 -2.29
CA ALA A 285 -4.00 5.48 -2.45
C ALA A 285 -3.87 4.51 -1.27
N VAL A 286 -2.66 4.36 -0.70
CA VAL A 286 -2.45 3.56 0.51
C VAL A 286 -3.14 4.18 1.72
N VAL A 287 -3.12 5.52 1.85
CA VAL A 287 -3.91 6.21 2.89
C VAL A 287 -5.38 5.84 2.77
N ALA A 288 -5.99 6.00 1.59
CA ALA A 288 -7.39 5.62 1.36
C ALA A 288 -7.68 4.14 1.70
N GLY A 289 -6.77 3.24 1.33
CA GLY A 289 -6.88 1.82 1.65
C GLY A 289 -6.82 1.54 3.16
N ILE A 290 -5.93 2.20 3.91
CA ILE A 290 -5.87 2.11 5.38
C ILE A 290 -7.21 2.55 5.98
N PHE A 291 -7.76 3.68 5.53
CA PHE A 291 -9.07 4.16 6.01
C PHE A 291 -10.21 3.21 5.67
N LYS A 292 -10.16 2.51 4.54
CA LYS A 292 -11.12 1.44 4.21
C LYS A 292 -10.99 0.24 5.15
N ALA A 293 -9.78 -0.12 5.57
CA ALA A 293 -9.58 -1.15 6.58
C ALA A 293 -10.15 -0.71 7.95
N LEU A 294 -9.93 0.55 8.36
CA LEU A 294 -10.48 1.13 9.59
C LEU A 294 -12.02 1.14 9.61
N GLU A 295 -12.64 1.50 8.48
CA GLU A 295 -14.10 1.52 8.31
C GLU A 295 -14.74 0.17 8.66
N ILE A 296 -14.13 -0.91 8.15
CA ILE A 296 -14.67 -2.26 8.28
C ILE A 296 -14.25 -2.90 9.61
N LEU A 297 -12.98 -2.76 10.01
CA LEU A 297 -12.42 -3.44 11.18
C LEU A 297 -12.85 -2.78 12.49
N LYS A 298 -12.93 -1.44 12.51
CA LYS A 298 -13.29 -0.61 13.67
C LYS A 298 -12.41 -0.89 14.90
N PRO A 299 -11.07 -0.73 14.79
CA PRO A 299 -10.16 -0.95 15.91
C PRO A 299 -10.47 -0.02 17.09
N ARG A 300 -10.26 -0.49 18.31
CA ARG A 300 -10.48 0.31 19.53
C ARG A 300 -9.20 1.00 20.00
N ASN A 301 -9.34 2.07 20.75
CA ASN A 301 -8.25 2.75 21.46
C ASN A 301 -7.18 3.43 20.59
N ILE A 302 -7.37 3.51 19.26
CA ILE A 302 -6.44 4.16 18.34
C ILE A 302 -7.19 5.08 17.36
N LYS A 303 -6.74 6.32 17.27
CA LYS A 303 -7.25 7.32 16.32
C LYS A 303 -6.40 7.34 15.06
N PHE A 304 -7.01 7.60 13.92
CA PHE A 304 -6.29 7.86 12.68
C PHE A 304 -6.77 9.15 12.02
N CYS A 305 -5.83 9.92 11.47
CA CYS A 305 -6.13 11.00 10.55
C CYS A 305 -5.17 10.97 9.35
N GLY A 306 -5.62 11.42 8.18
CA GLY A 306 -4.86 11.27 6.95
C GLY A 306 -5.14 12.36 5.93
N TYR A 307 -4.06 12.90 5.34
CA TYR A 307 -4.13 13.72 4.14
C TYR A 307 -3.82 12.89 2.90
N MET A 308 -4.64 13.04 1.86
CA MET A 308 -4.31 12.66 0.48
C MET A 308 -4.08 13.94 -0.33
N CYS A 309 -2.84 14.17 -0.76
CA CYS A 309 -2.44 15.41 -1.43
C CYS A 309 -2.59 15.27 -2.95
N MET A 310 -3.81 15.43 -3.48
CA MET A 310 -4.13 15.14 -4.88
C MET A 310 -3.80 16.32 -5.80
N VAL A 311 -2.83 16.13 -6.69
CA VAL A 311 -2.37 17.13 -7.67
C VAL A 311 -2.04 16.50 -9.02
N ARG A 312 -1.75 17.32 -10.03
CA ARG A 312 -1.09 16.98 -11.29
C ARG A 312 0.16 17.82 -11.46
N ASN A 313 1.31 17.17 -11.64
CA ASN A 313 2.53 17.86 -12.05
C ASN A 313 2.58 17.89 -13.59
N SER A 314 1.98 18.94 -14.16
CA SER A 314 1.83 19.13 -15.60
C SER A 314 2.83 20.17 -16.12
N ILE A 315 3.12 20.13 -17.42
CA ILE A 315 3.84 21.17 -18.14
C ILE A 315 2.87 22.06 -18.95
N GLY A 316 3.12 23.36 -18.94
CA GLY A 316 2.29 24.40 -19.58
C GLY A 316 2.80 25.82 -19.26
N SER A 317 2.13 26.84 -19.79
CA SER A 317 2.54 28.25 -19.65
C SER A 317 2.57 28.75 -18.19
N ASN A 318 1.82 28.10 -17.30
CA ASN A 318 1.72 28.45 -15.88
C ASN A 318 2.44 27.46 -14.96
N SER A 319 3.30 26.58 -15.50
CA SER A 319 4.08 25.64 -14.66
C SER A 319 4.93 26.41 -13.67
N TYR A 320 5.09 25.86 -12.47
CA TYR A 320 6.26 26.23 -11.67
C TYR A 320 7.54 25.73 -12.34
N THR A 321 8.61 26.50 -12.17
CA THR A 321 9.91 26.26 -12.81
C THR A 321 11.02 26.18 -11.78
N CYS A 322 12.16 25.59 -12.17
CA CYS A 322 13.41 25.76 -11.44
C CYS A 322 13.75 27.26 -11.28
N ASP A 323 14.52 27.58 -10.25
CA ASP A 323 14.86 28.95 -9.78
C ASP A 323 13.72 29.71 -9.07
N GLU A 324 12.50 29.16 -9.01
CA GLU A 324 11.48 29.73 -8.12
C GLU A 324 11.85 29.54 -6.64
N ILE A 325 11.53 30.56 -5.84
CA ILE A 325 11.61 30.49 -4.38
C ILE A 325 10.21 30.65 -3.83
N ILE A 326 9.67 29.57 -3.26
CA ILE A 326 8.28 29.52 -2.80
C ILE A 326 8.27 29.49 -1.28
N ARG A 327 7.50 30.39 -0.66
CA ARG A 327 7.32 30.37 0.79
C ARG A 327 6.29 29.30 1.16
N SER A 328 6.72 28.34 1.96
CA SER A 328 5.90 27.25 2.50
C SER A 328 5.02 27.70 3.67
N ARG A 329 4.08 26.85 4.07
CA ARG A 329 3.24 26.99 5.26
C ARG A 329 4.06 27.16 6.54
N SER A 330 5.22 26.51 6.63
CA SER A 330 6.11 26.63 7.80
C SER A 330 6.83 27.99 7.88
N GLY A 331 6.63 28.84 6.87
CA GLY A 331 7.30 30.11 6.69
C GLY A 331 8.66 29.99 5.98
N LYS A 332 9.19 28.79 5.78
CA LYS A 332 10.47 28.55 5.11
C LYS A 332 10.36 28.85 3.61
N ARG A 333 11.36 29.52 3.05
CA ARG A 333 11.55 29.78 1.61
C ARG A 333 12.24 28.59 0.96
N ILE A 334 11.56 27.91 0.04
CA ILE A 334 12.05 26.71 -0.63
C ILE A 334 12.55 27.09 -2.01
N ALA A 335 13.85 26.88 -2.28
CA ALA A 335 14.40 27.00 -3.63
C ALA A 335 14.09 25.73 -4.44
N ILE A 336 13.40 25.92 -5.56
CA ILE A 336 13.03 24.85 -6.49
C ILE A 336 14.19 24.64 -7.47
N CYS A 337 14.79 23.45 -7.44
CA CYS A 337 15.93 23.12 -8.29
C CYS A 337 15.58 22.12 -9.38
N ASN A 338 14.52 21.33 -9.17
CA ASN A 338 14.06 20.35 -10.14
C ASN A 338 12.55 20.10 -9.93
N THR A 339 11.73 20.39 -10.94
CA THR A 339 10.27 20.24 -10.86
C THR A 339 9.79 18.78 -10.94
N ASP A 340 10.69 17.83 -11.23
CA ASP A 340 10.50 16.38 -11.12
C ASP A 340 10.75 15.84 -9.69
N ALA A 341 11.10 16.73 -8.76
CA ALA A 341 11.12 16.45 -7.33
C ALA A 341 9.87 17.03 -6.63
N GLU A 342 8.72 17.00 -7.31
CA GLU A 342 7.43 17.57 -6.89
C GLU A 342 6.79 16.84 -5.71
N GLY A 343 7.01 15.53 -5.56
CA GLY A 343 6.32 14.72 -4.56
C GLY A 343 6.58 15.21 -3.14
N ARG A 344 7.83 15.60 -2.84
CA ARG A 344 8.21 16.17 -1.53
C ARG A 344 7.64 17.57 -1.32
N ILE A 345 7.50 18.35 -2.40
CA ILE A 345 6.93 19.70 -2.39
C ILE A 345 5.44 19.63 -2.11
N THR A 346 4.73 18.74 -2.81
CA THR A 346 3.29 18.49 -2.68
C THR A 346 2.89 18.14 -1.25
N MET A 347 3.70 17.33 -0.55
CA MET A 347 3.39 16.88 0.81
C MET A 347 3.82 17.87 1.90
N LEU A 348 4.70 18.83 1.61
CA LEU A 348 5.39 19.60 2.66
C LEU A 348 4.44 20.47 3.49
N ASP A 349 3.52 21.19 2.84
CA ASP A 349 2.56 22.04 3.56
C ASP A 349 1.52 21.20 4.32
N PRO A 350 0.90 20.15 3.74
CA PRO A 350 0.06 19.22 4.49
C PRO A 350 0.78 18.55 5.68
N LEU A 351 2.07 18.19 5.52
CA LEU A 351 2.88 17.66 6.62
C LEU A 351 3.08 18.72 7.72
N THR A 352 3.39 19.96 7.35
CA THR A 352 3.50 21.08 8.30
C THR A 352 2.20 21.25 9.08
N LYS A 353 1.04 21.19 8.40
CA LYS A 353 -0.25 21.22 9.07
C LYS A 353 -0.44 20.04 10.02
N MET A 354 0.00 18.84 9.63
CA MET A 354 -0.05 17.66 10.48
C MET A 354 0.80 17.81 11.75
N VAL A 355 1.97 18.48 11.65
CA VAL A 355 2.83 18.80 12.80
C VAL A 355 2.14 19.78 13.77
N GLU A 356 1.40 20.78 13.25
CA GLU A 356 0.58 21.68 14.08
C GLU A 356 -0.48 20.89 14.87
N LEU A 357 -1.18 19.98 14.20
CA LEU A 357 -2.24 19.15 14.80
C LEU A 357 -1.68 18.14 15.80
N ALA A 358 -0.52 17.54 15.51
CA ALA A 358 0.12 16.54 16.36
C ALA A 358 0.33 17.02 17.79
N LYS A 359 0.60 18.31 17.99
CA LYS A 359 0.80 18.93 19.31
C LYS A 359 -0.45 18.89 20.20
N LEU A 360 -1.62 18.66 19.60
CA LEU A 360 -2.92 18.60 20.28
C LEU A 360 -3.40 17.15 20.46
N GLU A 361 -2.68 16.18 19.90
CA GLU A 361 -3.06 14.77 19.85
C GLU A 361 -2.31 13.95 20.90
N LYS A 362 -2.87 12.79 21.27
CA LYS A 362 -2.22 11.86 22.20
C LYS A 362 -1.21 10.99 21.46
N ASN A 363 0.02 10.96 21.95
CA ASN A 363 1.12 10.14 21.43
C ASN A 363 1.15 10.11 19.88
N PRO A 364 1.26 11.26 19.20
CA PRO A 364 1.15 11.33 17.75
C PRO A 364 2.31 10.61 17.06
N ARG A 365 1.98 9.79 16.05
CA ARG A 365 2.96 9.22 15.12
C ARG A 365 2.66 9.65 13.70
N LEU A 366 3.57 10.39 13.10
CA LEU A 366 3.41 10.94 11.75
C LEU A 366 4.12 10.03 10.74
N PHE A 367 3.44 9.81 9.63
CA PHE A 367 3.99 9.08 8.50
C PHE A 367 3.79 9.87 7.22
N THR A 368 4.78 9.80 6.34
CA THR A 368 4.59 10.15 4.93
C THR A 368 4.75 8.91 4.07
N LEU A 369 3.82 8.70 3.15
CA LEU A 369 3.79 7.55 2.24
C LEU A 369 3.93 8.11 0.83
N ALA A 370 4.99 7.74 0.10
CA ALA A 370 5.22 8.32 -1.22
C ALA A 370 5.99 7.39 -2.17
N THR A 371 5.54 7.33 -3.41
CA THR A 371 6.33 6.87 -4.57
C THR A 371 7.37 7.94 -4.90
N LEU A 372 8.41 8.06 -4.09
CA LEU A 372 9.20 9.28 -4.06
C LEU A 372 10.44 9.22 -4.94
N THR A 373 11.14 8.08 -4.95
CA THR A 373 12.44 8.03 -5.64
C THR A 373 12.71 6.72 -6.38
N GLY A 374 13.31 6.85 -7.57
CA GLY A 374 13.89 5.71 -8.27
C GLY A 374 15.13 5.16 -7.56
N HIS A 375 15.78 5.96 -6.71
CA HIS A 375 16.89 5.50 -5.89
C HIS A 375 16.46 4.41 -4.89
N CYS A 376 15.26 4.48 -4.32
CA CYS A 376 14.72 3.39 -3.49
C CYS A 376 14.62 2.08 -4.28
N ILE A 377 14.16 2.14 -5.53
CA ILE A 377 14.06 0.97 -6.42
C ILE A 377 15.44 0.40 -6.74
N LEU A 378 16.44 1.23 -7.03
CA LEU A 378 17.81 0.77 -7.26
C LEU A 378 18.46 0.16 -6.01
N SER A 379 18.05 0.62 -4.83
CA SER A 379 18.59 0.15 -3.55
C SER A 379 17.97 -1.18 -3.11
N TYR A 380 16.65 -1.32 -3.22
CA TYR A 380 15.87 -2.40 -2.60
C TYR A 380 14.92 -3.14 -3.55
N GLY A 381 14.95 -2.83 -4.84
CA GLY A 381 14.02 -3.38 -5.81
C GLY A 381 12.57 -2.96 -5.53
N TYR A 382 11.65 -3.92 -5.52
CA TYR A 382 10.23 -3.69 -5.28
C TYR A 382 9.86 -3.76 -3.78
N MET A 383 10.69 -3.16 -2.92
CA MET A 383 10.45 -3.02 -1.49
C MET A 383 10.43 -1.55 -1.11
N ALA A 384 9.61 -1.20 -0.11
CA ALA A 384 9.60 0.15 0.44
C ALA A 384 10.77 0.33 1.41
N ALA A 385 11.18 1.57 1.66
CA ALA A 385 12.18 1.93 2.66
C ALA A 385 11.58 2.87 3.72
N ALA A 386 11.57 2.44 4.97
CA ALA A 386 11.18 3.26 6.12
C ALA A 386 12.40 3.97 6.72
N MET A 387 12.25 5.26 7.05
CA MET A 387 13.28 6.13 7.62
C MET A 387 12.69 6.91 8.78
N ASP A 388 13.18 6.59 9.99
CA ASP A 388 12.74 7.23 11.22
C ASP A 388 13.53 8.51 11.53
N ASN A 389 12.83 9.50 12.09
CA ASN A 389 13.46 10.58 12.85
C ASN A 389 13.91 10.10 14.24
N GLY A 390 14.49 11.00 15.04
CA GLY A 390 15.00 10.67 16.37
C GLY A 390 13.95 10.00 17.28
N PRO A 391 12.80 10.64 17.57
CA PRO A 391 11.75 10.06 18.40
C PRO A 391 11.16 8.75 17.85
N ALA A 392 10.92 8.64 16.54
CA ALA A 392 10.43 7.40 15.94
C ALA A 392 11.44 6.25 16.08
N ARG A 393 12.73 6.54 15.90
CA ARG A 393 13.82 5.57 16.06
C ARG A 393 14.00 5.12 17.50
N ARG A 394 13.82 6.03 18.48
CA ARG A 394 13.79 5.68 19.92
C ARG A 394 12.68 4.67 20.21
N ASN A 395 11.58 4.75 19.47
CA ASN A 395 10.45 3.82 19.57
C ASN A 395 10.58 2.59 18.63
N HIS A 396 11.70 2.43 17.93
CA HIS A 396 11.94 1.34 16.95
C HIS A 396 10.83 1.23 15.90
N THR A 397 10.34 2.37 15.40
CA THR A 397 9.14 2.42 14.56
C THR A 397 9.35 1.70 13.24
N ALA A 398 10.43 2.02 12.51
CA ALA A 398 10.76 1.38 11.24
C ALA A 398 11.08 -0.11 11.41
N GLU A 399 11.81 -0.51 12.46
CA GLU A 399 12.11 -1.92 12.72
C GLU A 399 10.86 -2.72 13.08
N THR A 400 9.92 -2.13 13.83
CA THR A 400 8.63 -2.75 14.16
C THR A 400 7.80 -2.95 12.90
N ILE A 401 7.74 -1.93 12.02
CA ILE A 401 7.07 -2.05 10.73
C ILE A 401 7.72 -3.19 9.93
N ARG A 402 9.05 -3.23 9.82
CA ARG A 402 9.77 -4.30 9.09
C ARG A 402 9.39 -5.69 9.60
N GLY A 403 9.39 -5.92 10.91
CA GLY A 403 9.05 -7.23 11.49
C GLY A 403 7.65 -7.69 11.10
N TRP A 404 6.65 -6.81 11.21
CA TRP A 404 5.29 -7.11 10.74
C TRP A 404 5.19 -7.23 9.22
N SER A 405 5.99 -6.46 8.49
CA SER A 405 6.07 -6.49 7.03
C SER A 405 6.54 -7.86 6.51
N ASP A 406 7.52 -8.46 7.18
CA ASP A 406 8.06 -9.77 6.87
C ASP A 406 7.03 -10.87 7.20
N ALA A 407 6.40 -10.78 8.38
CA ALA A 407 5.37 -11.74 8.83
C ALA A 407 4.14 -11.79 7.90
N PHE A 408 3.81 -10.70 7.20
CA PHE A 408 2.65 -10.61 6.31
C PHE A 408 3.01 -10.56 4.81
N GLY A 409 4.29 -10.71 4.46
CA GLY A 409 4.74 -10.79 3.07
C GLY A 409 4.63 -9.49 2.28
N GLN A 410 4.78 -8.34 2.95
CA GLN A 410 4.92 -7.02 2.35
C GLN A 410 6.21 -6.35 2.85
N PRO A 411 7.40 -6.84 2.48
CA PRO A 411 8.65 -6.40 3.08
C PRO A 411 8.86 -4.88 2.93
N VAL A 412 9.34 -4.29 4.02
CA VAL A 412 9.76 -2.90 4.16
C VAL A 412 11.18 -2.89 4.73
N GLU A 413 12.12 -2.36 3.95
CA GLU A 413 13.49 -2.17 4.37
C GLU A 413 13.65 -0.96 5.29
N VAL A 414 14.71 -0.96 6.10
CA VAL A 414 15.00 0.15 7.02
C VAL A 414 16.23 0.90 6.53
N SER A 415 16.04 2.18 6.22
CA SER A 415 17.11 3.11 5.92
C SER A 415 17.33 4.09 7.07
N ARG A 416 18.56 4.61 7.17
CA ARG A 416 18.91 5.62 8.19
C ARG A 416 19.17 6.97 7.55
N LEU A 417 18.67 8.00 8.20
CA LEU A 417 19.04 9.38 7.97
C LEU A 417 20.39 9.67 8.63
N HIS A 418 21.21 10.43 7.93
CA HIS A 418 22.50 10.94 8.39
C HIS A 418 22.54 12.46 8.21
N TRP A 419 23.47 13.13 8.90
CA TRP A 419 23.56 14.59 8.88
C TRP A 419 23.85 15.15 7.48
N GLU A 420 24.56 14.39 6.63
CA GLU A 420 24.80 14.71 5.22
C GLU A 420 23.49 14.83 4.42
N ASP A 421 22.44 14.08 4.79
CA ASP A 421 21.13 14.19 4.13
C ASP A 421 20.47 15.54 4.42
N PHE A 422 20.73 16.12 5.60
CA PHE A 422 20.22 17.44 6.00
C PHE A 422 21.07 18.58 5.42
N GLU A 423 22.40 18.39 5.37
CA GLU A 423 23.34 19.33 4.75
C GLU A 423 23.09 19.46 3.24
N PHE A 424 22.70 18.36 2.58
CA PHE A 424 22.30 18.36 1.18
C PHE A 424 21.14 19.34 0.87
N HIS A 425 20.35 19.70 1.88
CA HIS A 425 19.22 20.62 1.75
C HIS A 425 19.50 22.05 2.24
N GLU A 426 20.75 22.39 2.57
CA GLU A 426 21.15 23.78 2.81
C GLU A 426 20.92 24.65 1.57
N ALA A 427 20.45 25.87 1.80
CA ALA A 427 20.24 26.84 0.72
C ALA A 427 21.58 27.34 0.17
N GLU A 428 21.63 27.59 -1.14
CA GLU A 428 22.84 28.10 -1.81
C GLU A 428 23.05 29.60 -1.62
N SER A 429 22.03 30.33 -1.16
CA SER A 429 22.09 31.76 -0.86
C SER A 429 21.03 32.16 0.16
N GLU A 430 21.15 33.38 0.71
CA GLU A 430 20.20 33.95 1.66
C GLU A 430 18.78 34.17 1.09
N ALA A 431 18.59 34.01 -0.23
CA ALA A 431 17.29 34.14 -0.88
C ALA A 431 16.32 33.03 -0.45
N ALA A 432 16.84 31.84 -0.11
CA ALA A 432 16.07 30.69 0.36
C ALA A 432 16.55 30.23 1.74
N ASP A 433 15.71 29.47 2.42
CA ASP A 433 16.05 28.83 3.70
C ASP A 433 16.42 27.36 3.49
N ILE A 434 15.87 26.72 2.46
CA ILE A 434 16.06 25.29 2.16
C ILE A 434 16.14 25.09 0.64
N ARG A 435 17.08 24.26 0.20
CA ARG A 435 17.14 23.76 -1.17
C ARG A 435 16.31 22.48 -1.32
N GLN A 436 15.42 22.41 -2.31
CA GLN A 436 14.56 21.23 -2.55
C GLN A 436 15.33 19.95 -2.87
N SER A 437 16.28 20.06 -3.80
CA SER A 437 17.07 18.95 -4.35
C SER A 437 18.27 19.52 -5.11
N ASN A 438 19.11 18.65 -5.69
CA ASN A 438 19.99 19.05 -6.77
C ASN A 438 19.22 19.01 -8.11
N THR A 439 19.92 19.25 -9.22
CA THR A 439 19.37 19.20 -10.59
C THR A 439 19.36 17.79 -11.20
N LEU A 440 19.86 16.77 -10.48
CA LEU A 440 19.95 15.41 -10.98
C LEU A 440 18.69 14.61 -10.64
N PRO A 441 18.30 13.63 -11.47
CA PRO A 441 17.25 12.69 -11.08
C PRO A 441 17.71 11.90 -9.85
N SER A 442 16.76 11.43 -9.03
CA SER A 442 17.05 10.71 -7.78
C SER A 442 17.95 9.49 -7.99
N VAL A 443 17.81 8.77 -9.11
CA VAL A 443 18.65 7.62 -9.49
C VAL A 443 20.15 7.95 -9.69
N LYS A 444 20.50 9.24 -9.83
CA LYS A 444 21.89 9.72 -9.94
C LYS A 444 22.33 10.52 -8.72
N THR A 445 21.49 10.61 -7.69
CA THR A 445 21.80 11.33 -6.45
C THR A 445 22.22 10.33 -5.38
N LEU A 446 23.40 10.55 -4.79
CA LEU A 446 23.85 9.76 -3.64
C LEU A 446 22.84 9.91 -2.51
N ARG A 447 22.50 8.79 -1.86
CA ARG A 447 21.50 8.77 -0.77
C ARG A 447 20.15 9.33 -1.23
N GLY A 448 19.79 9.03 -2.48
CA GLY A 448 18.70 9.68 -3.19
C GLY A 448 17.30 9.47 -2.59
N HIS A 449 17.10 8.44 -1.76
CA HIS A 449 15.83 8.21 -1.03
C HIS A 449 15.84 8.80 0.39
N GLN A 450 17.03 9.00 0.99
CA GLN A 450 17.19 9.60 2.31
C GLN A 450 17.11 11.13 2.28
N GLY A 451 17.71 11.77 1.27
CA GLY A 451 17.62 13.22 1.06
C GLY A 451 16.18 13.75 1.15
N PRO A 452 15.23 13.27 0.31
CA PRO A 452 13.84 13.70 0.41
C PRO A 452 13.20 13.61 1.81
N ALA A 453 13.52 12.58 2.59
CA ALA A 453 13.04 12.46 3.97
C ALA A 453 13.65 13.55 4.88
N ALA A 454 14.94 13.85 4.73
CA ALA A 454 15.58 14.97 5.41
C ALA A 454 15.01 16.33 4.99
N PHE A 455 14.68 16.51 3.70
CA PHE A 455 13.97 17.70 3.21
C PHE A 455 12.62 17.88 3.90
N LEU A 456 11.82 16.83 3.97
CA LEU A 456 10.50 16.87 4.62
C LEU A 456 10.63 17.23 6.11
N LEU A 457 11.63 16.67 6.80
CA LEU A 457 11.92 17.01 8.20
C LEU A 457 12.24 18.51 8.37
N LYS A 458 13.22 19.05 7.62
CA LYS A 458 13.64 20.46 7.72
C LYS A 458 12.52 21.43 7.30
N GLY A 459 11.85 21.12 6.19
CA GLY A 459 10.84 22.02 5.62
C GLY A 459 9.58 22.10 6.49
N SER A 460 9.19 21.00 7.14
CA SER A 460 8.02 20.95 8.04
C SER A 460 8.34 21.35 9.47
N ARG A 461 9.62 21.59 9.77
CA ARG A 461 10.14 21.88 11.12
C ARG A 461 10.06 20.71 12.09
N LEU A 462 9.91 19.48 11.59
CA LEU A 462 9.95 18.27 12.43
C LEU A 462 11.34 18.03 13.03
N ASP A 463 12.40 18.55 12.42
CA ASP A 463 13.75 18.58 12.99
C ASP A 463 13.84 19.39 14.29
N GLU A 464 12.93 20.33 14.52
CA GLU A 464 12.79 21.08 15.78
C GLU A 464 12.04 20.28 16.86
N HIS A 465 11.46 19.13 16.49
CA HIS A 465 10.70 18.22 17.35
C HIS A 465 11.47 16.92 17.64
N GLY A 466 12.79 17.03 17.72
CA GLY A 466 13.71 15.93 18.01
C GLY A 466 13.64 15.38 19.43
N CYS A 467 14.52 14.42 19.70
CA CYS A 467 14.66 13.71 20.98
C CYS A 467 14.97 14.60 22.19
N ASP A 468 15.52 15.79 21.94
CA ASP A 468 15.97 16.83 22.85
C ASP A 468 14.96 17.99 22.96
N SER A 469 13.90 17.99 22.15
CA SER A 469 12.86 19.01 22.19
C SER A 469 11.92 18.82 23.39
N GLN A 470 11.24 19.90 23.80
CA GLN A 470 10.19 19.83 24.83
C GLN A 470 8.94 19.07 24.36
N THR A 471 8.74 18.97 23.05
CA THR A 471 7.59 18.28 22.43
C THR A 471 8.07 17.36 21.32
N PRO A 472 8.69 16.21 21.65
CA PRO A 472 9.16 15.27 20.64
C PRO A 472 8.00 14.70 19.82
N ILE A 473 8.14 14.69 18.49
CA ILE A 473 7.13 14.13 17.57
C ILE A 473 7.78 12.99 16.79
N ALA A 474 7.20 11.78 16.89
CA ALA A 474 7.66 10.64 16.11
C ALA A 474 7.24 10.81 14.64
N TYR A 475 8.20 10.72 13.73
CA TYR A 475 7.97 10.77 12.30
C TYR A 475 8.76 9.69 11.57
N THR A 476 8.09 9.01 10.64
CA THR A 476 8.70 8.04 9.74
C THR A 476 8.33 8.39 8.29
N HIS A 477 9.33 8.59 7.43
CA HIS A 477 9.11 8.62 5.99
C HIS A 477 9.16 7.21 5.42
N ILE A 478 8.18 6.83 4.60
CA ILE A 478 8.21 5.58 3.85
C ILE A 478 8.28 5.91 2.36
N ASP A 479 9.48 5.77 1.79
CA ASP A 479 9.67 5.80 0.35
C ASP A 479 9.24 4.45 -0.22
N MET A 480 8.14 4.47 -0.96
CA MET A 480 7.53 3.28 -1.52
C MET A 480 8.24 2.84 -2.80
N GLY A 481 9.02 3.69 -3.47
CA GLY A 481 9.54 3.41 -4.81
C GLY A 481 8.44 2.81 -5.71
N ASP A 482 8.68 1.58 -6.20
CA ASP A 482 7.70 0.77 -6.93
C ASP A 482 7.26 -0.48 -6.13
N CYS A 483 7.23 -0.44 -4.80
CA CYS A 483 6.97 -1.61 -3.95
C CYS A 483 5.60 -2.29 -4.18
N MET A 484 4.68 -1.60 -4.85
CA MET A 484 3.41 -2.15 -5.31
C MET A 484 3.52 -2.98 -6.60
N GLY A 485 4.70 -3.03 -7.22
CA GLY A 485 5.02 -3.80 -8.42
C GLY A 485 5.02 -2.99 -9.72
N SER A 486 5.54 -3.60 -10.79
CA SER A 486 5.73 -2.96 -12.10
C SER A 486 4.41 -2.62 -12.83
N HIS A 487 4.31 -1.43 -13.42
CA HIS A 487 3.23 -1.09 -14.35
C HIS A 487 3.43 -1.82 -15.70
N PRO A 488 2.38 -2.30 -16.40
CA PRO A 488 0.94 -2.21 -16.12
C PRO A 488 0.34 -3.42 -15.39
N LYS A 489 1.15 -4.27 -14.73
CA LYS A 489 0.62 -5.45 -14.02
C LYS A 489 -0.18 -5.00 -12.80
N VAL A 490 -1.23 -5.76 -12.44
CA VAL A 490 -2.00 -5.50 -11.21
C VAL A 490 -1.06 -5.35 -10.02
N SER A 491 -1.25 -4.28 -9.25
CA SER A 491 -0.39 -3.96 -8.13
C SER A 491 -0.70 -4.82 -6.89
N TYR A 492 0.25 -4.90 -5.97
CA TYR A 492 0.03 -5.39 -4.62
C TYR A 492 0.30 -4.26 -3.62
N PRO A 493 -0.72 -3.59 -3.06
CA PRO A 493 -0.58 -2.40 -2.21
C PRO A 493 0.35 -2.54 -0.98
N ASN A 494 1.67 -2.52 -1.18
CA ASN A 494 2.70 -2.44 -0.15
C ASN A 494 2.92 -0.94 0.15
N PRO A 495 2.98 -0.47 1.42
CA PRO A 495 2.96 -1.20 2.69
C PRO A 495 1.60 -1.23 3.40
N LEU A 496 0.48 -1.25 2.68
CA LEU A 496 -0.86 -1.17 3.28
C LEU A 496 -1.10 -2.25 4.34
N LEU A 497 -0.82 -3.52 4.01
CA LEU A 497 -1.00 -4.63 4.95
C LEU A 497 0.03 -4.58 6.07
N ALA A 498 1.28 -4.18 5.79
CA ALA A 498 2.30 -4.02 6.82
C ALA A 498 1.88 -2.96 7.87
N LEU A 499 1.36 -1.82 7.43
CA LEU A 499 0.86 -0.77 8.31
C LEU A 499 -0.41 -1.18 9.04
N ALA A 500 -1.34 -1.88 8.38
CA ALA A 500 -2.53 -2.42 9.03
C ALA A 500 -2.16 -3.47 10.10
N ALA A 501 -1.20 -4.34 9.81
CA ALA A 501 -0.68 -5.33 10.76
C ALA A 501 0.00 -4.66 11.97
N THR A 502 0.71 -3.56 11.73
CA THR A 502 1.41 -2.85 12.80
C THR A 502 0.47 -2.06 13.71
N TYR A 503 -0.52 -1.34 13.14
CA TYR A 503 -1.28 -0.34 13.90
C TYR A 503 -2.79 -0.61 14.00
N ILE A 504 -3.37 -1.48 13.16
CA ILE A 504 -4.80 -1.79 13.23
C ILE A 504 -5.03 -3.13 13.94
N PHE A 505 -4.26 -4.15 13.58
CA PHE A 505 -4.50 -5.51 14.06
C PHE A 505 -4.31 -5.70 15.57
N PRO A 506 -3.38 -5.00 16.26
CA PRO A 506 -3.29 -5.08 17.72
C PRO A 506 -4.54 -4.53 18.45
N HIS A 507 -5.37 -3.76 17.75
CA HIS A 507 -6.52 -3.04 18.30
C HIS A 507 -7.87 -3.67 17.94
N ILE A 508 -7.84 -4.87 17.36
CA ILE A 508 -9.04 -5.69 17.08
C ILE A 508 -8.96 -7.01 17.86
N ASN A 509 -10.09 -7.70 17.99
CA ASN A 509 -10.16 -9.00 18.69
C ASN A 509 -9.59 -10.16 17.83
N LEU A 510 -8.43 -9.96 17.19
CA LEU A 510 -7.71 -10.98 16.43
C LEU A 510 -6.26 -10.99 16.89
N SER A 511 -5.75 -12.16 17.31
CA SER A 511 -4.36 -12.34 17.70
C SER A 511 -3.52 -12.79 16.51
N PHE A 512 -2.45 -12.04 16.20
CA PHE A 512 -1.45 -12.43 15.21
C PHE A 512 -0.10 -12.66 15.89
N LYS A 513 0.73 -13.51 15.30
CA LYS A 513 2.08 -13.82 15.81
C LYS A 513 3.14 -13.27 14.85
N MET A 514 4.25 -12.75 15.37
CA MET A 514 5.45 -12.58 14.54
C MET A 514 6.23 -13.88 14.46
#